data_AF-A0A0G1JW02-F1
#
_entry.id   AF-A0A0G1JW02-F1
#
_cell.length_a   1.000
_cell.length_b   1.000
_cell.length_c   1.000
_cell.angle_alpha   90.00
_cell.angle_beta   90.00
_cell.angle_gamma   90.00
#
_symmetry.space_group_name_H-M   'P 1'
#
loop_
_entity.id
_entity.type
_entity.pdbx_description
1 polymer ?
#
loop_
_entity_poly.entity_id
_entity_poly.type
_entity_poly.pdbx_seq_one_letter_code
_entity_poly.pdbx_strand_id
1 'polypeptide(L)'
;MLIRKSKNYLITAIISLIVWVMLIVLVTQFPPESVLVLVTFYLLTFIAFLLPLSVIFANSRRGLVFTVGILGILSLKPLGVFSLISIGAWWTIIILLEFWLSIKRSH
;
A
#
# COMPACT_ATOMS: atom_id res chain seq x y z
N MET A 1 36.96 -1.32 5.07
CA MET A 1 36.05 -0.24 5.49
C MET A 1 34.68 -0.55 4.90
N LEU A 2 33.80 -1.21 5.67
CA LEU A 2 32.44 -1.51 5.22
C LEU A 2 31.69 -0.18 5.13
N ILE A 3 31.45 0.30 3.91
CA ILE A 3 30.57 1.44 3.65
C ILE A 3 29.17 1.00 4.07
N ARG A 4 28.83 1.28 5.33
CA ARG A 4 27.51 1.09 5.89
C ARG A 4 26.62 2.11 5.19
N LYS A 5 25.98 1.71 4.09
CA LYS A 5 25.01 2.52 3.34
C LYS A 5 23.93 2.93 4.32
N SER A 6 24.02 4.13 4.89
CA SER A 6 23.05 4.66 5.84
C SER A 6 21.74 4.81 5.08
N LYS A 7 20.84 3.84 5.21
CA LYS A 7 19.49 3.96 4.70
C LYS A 7 18.86 5.16 5.42
N ASN A 8 18.56 6.23 4.68
CA ASN A 8 18.00 7.45 5.22
C ASN A 8 16.51 7.26 5.55
N TYR A 9 16.22 6.43 6.55
CA TYR A 9 14.86 6.12 6.99
C TYR A 9 14.09 7.38 7.41
N LEU A 10 14.78 8.39 7.95
CA LEU A 10 14.20 9.69 8.28
C LEU A 10 13.67 10.42 7.04
N ILE A 11 14.41 10.42 5.93
CA ILE A 11 13.96 11.04 4.68
C ILE A 11 12.73 10.31 4.15
N THR A 12 12.73 8.98 4.17
CA THR A 12 11.58 8.17 3.76
C THR A 12 10.34 8.44 4.62
N ALA A 13 10.51 8.64 5.93
CA ALA A 13 9.41 9.00 6.83
C ALA A 13 8.84 10.40 6.52
N ILE A 14 9.70 11.39 6.27
CA ILE A 14 9.27 12.75 5.90
C ILE A 14 8.50 12.72 4.57
N ILE A 15 9.02 12.04 3.56
CA ILE A 15 8.34 11.89 2.26
C ILE A 15 6.99 11.19 2.45
N SER A 16 6.95 10.13 3.27
CA SER A 16 5.70 9.43 3.59
C SER A 16 4.67 10.39 4.20
N LEU A 17 5.05 11.20 5.19
CA LEU A 17 4.13 12.17 5.79
C LEU A 17 3.60 13.18 4.76
N ILE A 18 4.45 13.70 3.88
CA ILE A 18 4.04 14.61 2.80
C ILE A 18 3.01 13.94 1.89
N VAL A 19 3.25 12.69 1.47
CA VAL A 19 2.33 11.94 0.61
C VAL A 19 0.99 11.69 1.32
N TRP A 20 1.00 11.38 2.62
CA TRP A 20 -0.23 11.24 3.41
C TRP A 20 -1.03 12.54 3.48
N VAL A 21 -0.35 13.68 3.67
CA VAL A 21 -1.00 15.01 3.64
C VAL A 21 -1.62 15.27 2.27
N MET A 22 -0.89 14.99 1.18
CA MET A 22 -1.43 15.12 -0.19
C MET A 22 -2.67 14.24 -0.41
N LEU A 23 -2.67 13.01 0.11
CA LEU A 23 -3.82 12.12 0.02
C LEU A 23 -5.03 12.67 0.79
N ILE A 24 -4.83 13.21 2.00
CA ILE A 24 -5.90 13.84 2.79
C ILE A 24 -6.47 15.05 2.06
N VAL A 25 -5.62 15.91 1.50
CA VAL A 25 -6.06 17.05 0.68
C VAL A 25 -6.86 16.56 -0.52
N LEU A 26 -6.40 15.53 -1.22
CA LEU A 26 -7.10 14.99 -2.37
C LEU A 26 -8.51 14.47 -1.99
N VAL A 27 -8.61 13.70 -0.91
CA VAL A 27 -9.88 13.10 -0.45
C VAL A 27 -10.87 14.13 0.08
N THR A 28 -10.39 15.23 0.68
CA THR A 28 -11.26 16.24 1.30
C THR A 28 -11.66 17.37 0.37
N GLN A 29 -10.81 17.72 -0.61
CA GLN A 29 -11.04 18.89 -1.46
C GLN A 29 -11.62 18.53 -2.83
N PHE A 30 -11.45 17.29 -3.31
CA PHE A 30 -11.83 16.90 -4.66
C PHE A 30 -12.89 15.80 -4.66
N PRO A 31 -14.04 16.01 -5.34
CA PRO A 31 -15.05 14.97 -5.48
C PRO A 31 -14.53 13.83 -6.38
N PRO A 32 -14.89 12.56 -6.07
CA PRO A 32 -14.38 11.38 -6.78
C PRO A 32 -15.04 11.13 -8.15
N GLU A 33 -15.76 12.11 -8.70
CA GLU A 33 -16.51 11.97 -9.94
C GLU A 33 -15.60 11.95 -11.17
N SER A 34 -14.45 12.61 -11.10
CA SER A 34 -13.51 12.63 -12.22
C SER A 34 -12.58 11.42 -12.19
N VAL A 35 -12.40 10.80 -13.37
CA VAL A 35 -11.48 9.68 -13.57
C VAL A 35 -10.06 10.05 -13.13
N LEU A 36 -9.63 11.29 -13.39
CA LEU A 36 -8.32 11.78 -13.00
C LEU A 36 -8.12 11.77 -11.48
N VAL A 37 -9.11 12.24 -10.71
CA VAL A 37 -9.06 12.23 -9.24
C VAL A 37 -9.04 10.79 -8.73
N LEU A 38 -9.81 9.88 -9.34
CA LEU A 38 -9.82 8.47 -8.97
C LEU A 38 -8.45 7.80 -9.20
N VAL A 39 -7.84 8.01 -10.37
CA VAL A 39 -6.50 7.47 -10.69
C VAL A 39 -5.45 8.06 -9.75
N THR A 40 -5.50 9.36 -9.51
CA THR A 40 -4.57 10.05 -8.61
C THR A 40 -4.73 9.54 -7.17
N PHE A 41 -5.96 9.28 -6.72
CA PHE A 41 -6.25 8.68 -5.42
C PHE A 41 -5.57 7.31 -5.27
N TYR A 42 -5.74 6.40 -6.24
CA TYR A 42 -5.14 5.07 -6.16
C TYR A 42 -3.60 5.12 -6.23
N LEU A 43 -3.02 6.01 -7.05
CA LEU A 43 -1.58 6.19 -7.13
C LEU A 43 -0.99 6.77 -5.84
N LEU A 44 -1.59 7.82 -5.29
CA LEU A 44 -1.17 8.39 -4.01
C LEU A 44 -1.32 7.38 -2.88
N THR A 45 -2.44 6.65 -2.84
CA THR A 45 -2.66 5.59 -1.85
C THR A 45 -1.60 4.49 -1.96
N PHE A 46 -1.25 4.08 -3.19
CA PHE A 46 -0.18 3.11 -3.42
C PHE A 46 1.13 3.59 -2.79
N ILE A 47 1.56 4.81 -3.09
CA ILE A 47 2.82 5.37 -2.58
C ILE A 47 2.74 5.58 -1.06
N ALA A 48 1.61 6.09 -0.56
CA ALA A 48 1.37 6.37 0.86
C ALA A 48 1.49 5.13 1.74
N PHE A 49 1.07 3.96 1.23
CA PHE A 49 1.20 2.69 1.94
C PHE A 49 2.50 1.96 1.62
N LEU A 50 3.01 2.03 0.39
CA LEU A 50 4.25 1.36 -0.01
C LEU A 50 5.45 1.86 0.81
N LEU A 51 5.59 3.17 0.97
CA LEU A 51 6.71 3.76 1.70
C LEU A 51 6.80 3.24 3.15
N PRO A 52 5.78 3.40 4.01
CA PRO A 52 5.85 2.93 5.39
C PRO A 52 5.91 1.39 5.48
N LEU A 53 5.14 0.66 4.68
CA LEU A 53 5.17 -0.81 4.72
C LEU A 53 6.52 -1.35 4.22
N SER A 54 7.17 -0.70 3.26
CA SER A 54 8.52 -1.07 2.85
C SER A 54 9.51 -0.90 4.00
N VAL A 55 9.39 0.15 4.82
CA VAL A 55 10.26 0.33 5.99
C VAL A 55 9.97 -0.73 7.07
N ILE A 56 8.68 -0.93 7.41
CA ILE A 56 8.23 -1.90 8.42
C ILE A 56 8.70 -3.32 8.07
N PHE A 57 8.59 -3.70 6.79
CA PHE A 57 8.99 -5.03 6.32
C PHE A 57 10.45 -5.09 5.84
N ALA A 58 11.32 -4.20 6.31
CA ALA A 58 12.76 -4.17 6.04
C ALA A 58 13.13 -4.19 4.53
N ASN A 59 12.32 -3.53 3.72
CA ASN A 59 12.40 -3.43 2.26
C ASN A 59 12.30 -4.80 1.57
N SER A 60 11.48 -5.70 2.12
CA SER A 60 11.13 -6.98 1.48
C SER A 60 9.89 -6.84 0.59
N ARG A 61 9.66 -7.86 -0.25
CA ARG A 61 8.46 -7.95 -1.11
C ARG A 61 7.13 -7.85 -0.34
N ARG A 62 7.14 -8.17 0.97
CA ARG A 62 5.95 -8.13 1.82
C ARG A 62 5.30 -6.76 1.79
N GLY A 63 6.10 -5.69 1.80
CA GLY A 63 5.59 -4.33 1.68
C GLY A 63 4.72 -4.16 0.44
N LEU A 64 5.21 -4.60 -0.72
CA LEU A 64 4.46 -4.54 -1.97
C LEU A 64 3.19 -5.42 -1.93
N VAL A 65 3.29 -6.64 -1.42
CA VAL A 65 2.14 -7.56 -1.31
C VAL A 65 1.02 -6.95 -0.47
N PHE A 66 1.34 -6.39 0.70
CA PHE A 66 0.35 -5.75 1.56
C PHE A 66 -0.18 -4.45 0.94
N THR A 67 0.65 -3.64 0.29
CA THR A 67 0.18 -2.43 -0.41
C THR A 67 -0.82 -2.76 -1.52
N VAL A 68 -0.50 -3.73 -2.38
CA VAL A 68 -1.41 -4.18 -3.44
C VAL A 68 -2.68 -4.77 -2.86
N GLY A 69 -2.57 -5.53 -1.76
CA GLY A 69 -3.71 -6.05 -1.02
C GLY A 69 -4.64 -4.95 -0.49
N ILE A 70 -4.10 -3.90 0.12
CA ILE A 70 -4.87 -2.74 0.60
C ILE A 70 -5.58 -2.05 -0.56
N LEU A 71 -4.90 -1.85 -1.70
CA LEU A 71 -5.56 -1.29 -2.89
C LEU A 71 -6.70 -2.17 -3.38
N GLY A 72 -6.49 -3.49 -3.44
CA GLY A 72 -7.54 -4.45 -3.83
C GLY A 72 -8.77 -4.39 -2.93
N ILE A 73 -8.57 -4.20 -1.62
CA ILE A 73 -9.67 -3.98 -0.66
C ILE A 73 -10.40 -2.67 -0.95
N LEU A 74 -9.68 -1.57 -1.18
CA LEU A 74 -10.28 -0.27 -1.49
C LEU A 74 -11.08 -0.30 -2.81
N SER A 75 -10.60 -1.06 -3.80
CA SER A 75 -11.30 -1.27 -5.07
C SER A 75 -12.63 -2.02 -4.94
N LEU A 76 -12.90 -2.69 -3.81
CA LEU A 76 -14.22 -3.29 -3.58
C LEU A 76 -15.34 -2.26 -3.36
N LYS A 77 -15.00 -1.06 -2.86
CA LYS A 77 -15.97 0.01 -2.59
C LYS A 77 -16.73 0.46 -3.84
N PRO A 78 -16.07 0.87 -4.94
CA PRO A 78 -16.77 1.24 -6.17
C PRO A 78 -17.51 0.07 -6.82
N LEU A 79 -17.14 -1.17 -6.54
CA LEU A 79 -17.83 -2.37 -7.05
C LEU A 79 -19.11 -2.72 -6.27
N GLY A 80 -19.42 -1.99 -5.19
CA GLY A 80 -20.62 -2.23 -4.38
C GLY A 80 -20.57 -3.50 -3.51
N VAL A 81 -19.41 -4.17 -3.45
CA VAL A 81 -19.22 -5.43 -2.70
C VAL A 81 -18.43 -5.24 -1.41
N PHE A 82 -18.16 -4.00 -1.00
CA PHE A 82 -17.41 -3.68 0.21
C PHE A 82 -18.21 -4.05 1.47
N SER A 83 -17.83 -5.15 2.10
CA SER A 83 -18.42 -5.72 3.31
C SER A 83 -17.34 -6.30 4.22
N LEU A 84 -17.65 -6.53 5.50
CA LEU A 84 -16.72 -7.20 6.41
C LEU A 84 -16.31 -8.59 5.91
N ILE A 85 -17.23 -9.31 5.26
CA ILE A 85 -16.99 -10.62 4.67
C ILE A 85 -16.01 -10.51 3.49
N SER A 86 -16.21 -9.55 2.58
CA SER A 86 -15.33 -9.37 1.43
C SER A 86 -13.93 -8.91 1.85
N ILE A 87 -13.82 -8.07 2.89
CA ILE A 87 -12.55 -7.67 3.49
C ILE A 87 -11.83 -8.89 4.07
N GLY A 88 -12.53 -9.73 4.82
CA GLY A 88 -11.99 -10.97 5.38
C GLY A 88 -11.49 -11.92 4.30
N ALA A 89 -12.28 -12.13 3.24
CA ALA A 89 -11.89 -12.96 2.10
C ALA A 89 -10.63 -12.42 1.41
N TRP A 90 -10.55 -11.10 1.18
CA TRP A 90 -9.36 -10.48 0.60
C TRP A 90 -8.12 -10.67 1.50
N TRP A 91 -8.27 -10.49 2.81
CA TRP A 91 -7.19 -10.74 3.76
C TRP A 91 -6.68 -12.17 3.70
N THR A 92 -7.58 -13.16 3.61
CA THR A 92 -7.21 -14.56 3.45
C THR A 92 -6.38 -14.77 2.18
N ILE A 93 -6.77 -14.16 1.04
CA ILE A 93 -6.02 -14.27 -0.22
C ILE A 93 -4.62 -13.65 -0.09
N ILE A 94 -4.49 -12.49 0.55
CA ILE A 94 -3.20 -11.81 0.75
C ILE A 94 -2.24 -12.69 1.59
N ILE A 95 -2.75 -13.29 2.67
CA ILE A 95 -1.97 -14.16 3.55
C ILE A 95 -1.54 -15.43 2.81
N LEU A 96 -2.45 -16.08 2.08
CA LEU A 96 -2.16 -17.26 1.28
C LEU A 96 -1.10 -16.97 0.20
N LEU A 97 -1.21 -15.83 -0.48
CA LEU A 97 -0.25 -15.39 -1.48
C LEU A 97 1.15 -15.23 -0.88
N GLU A 98 1.28 -14.54 0.26
CA GLU A 98 2.58 -14.36 0.91
C GLU A 98 3.15 -15.70 1.41
N PHE A 99 2.31 -16.60 1.91
CA PHE A 99 2.72 -17.94 2.32
C PHE A 99 3.28 -18.74 1.13
N TRP A 100 2.56 -18.75 0.00
CA TRP A 100 2.99 -19.43 -1.22
C TRP A 100 4.30 -18.86 -1.77
N LEU A 101 4.41 -17.54 -1.83
CA LEU A 101 5.65 -16.86 -2.23
C LEU A 101 6.80 -17.14 -1.26
N SER A 102 6.52 -17.36 0.03
CA SER A 102 7.51 -17.71 1.04
C SER A 102 8.08 -19.10 0.79
N ILE A 103 7.21 -20.09 0.53
CA ILE A 103 7.63 -21.47 0.23
C ILE A 103 8.48 -21.52 -1.04
N LYS A 104 8.06 -20.85 -2.12
CA LYS A 104 8.79 -20.85 -3.39
C LYS A 104 10.23 -20.32 -3.28
N ARG A 105 10.57 -19.60 -2.20
CA ARG A 105 11.90 -19.06 -1.98
C ARG A 105 12.86 -20.02 -1.25
N SER A 106 12.34 -21.06 -0.57
CA SER A 106 13.17 -22.02 0.16
C SER A 106 13.65 -23.19 -0.70
N HIS A 107 13.18 -23.28 -1.94
CA HIS A 107 13.64 -24.20 -2.98
C HIS A 107 14.43 -23.42 -4.02
#